data_AF-A0A1C6BQ73-F1
#
_entry.id   AF-A0A1C6BQ73-F1
#
_cell.length_a   1.000
_cell.length_b   1.000
_cell.length_c   1.000
_cell.angle_alpha   90.00
_cell.angle_beta   90.00
_cell.angle_gamma   90.00
#
_symmetry.space_group_name_H-M   'P 1'
#
loop_
_entity.id
_entity.type
_entity.pdbx_description
1 polymer ?
#
loop_
_entity_poly.entity_id
_entity_poly.type
_entity_poly.pdbx_seq_one_letter_code
_entity_poly.pdbx_strand_id
1 'polypeptide(L)' 'MEFLLNFLLNYITLSVAGIAFVLILVVLIWKRKTLSGKDKALLIILLAILAIYFGFILIVTITSGSVHPAGGPTPIRP' A
#
# COMPACT_ATOMS: atom_id res chain seq x y z
N MET A 1 -20.37 -1.66 9.64
CA MET A 1 -19.85 -2.86 8.93
C MET A 1 -19.20 -2.51 7.59
N GLU A 2 -19.78 -1.62 6.78
CA GLU A 2 -19.21 -1.14 5.50
C GLU A 2 -17.77 -0.61 5.60
N PHE A 3 -17.45 0.18 6.63
CA PHE A 3 -16.11 0.74 6.84
C PHE A 3 -15.04 -0.33 7.10
N LEU A 4 -15.36 -1.31 7.95
CA LEU A 4 -14.45 -2.41 8.26
C LEU A 4 -14.20 -3.29 7.02
N LEU A 5 -15.24 -3.51 6.21
CA LEU A 5 -15.19 -4.36 5.03
C LEU A 5 -14.47 -3.68 3.87
N ASN A 6 -14.71 -2.38 3.63
CA ASN A 6 -13.91 -1.59 2.71
C ASN A 6 -12.46 -1.47 3.19
N PHE A 7 -12.25 -1.38 4.51
CA PHE A 7 -10.90 -1.28 5.04
C PHE A 7 -10.10 -2.58 4.89
N LEU A 8 -10.68 -3.70 5.32
CA LEU A 8 -10.08 -5.02 5.16
C LEU A 8 -9.96 -5.38 3.68
N LEU A 9 -11.05 -5.33 2.92
CA LEU A 9 -11.06 -5.89 1.57
C LEU A 9 -10.29 -5.00 0.59
N ASN A 10 -10.45 -3.68 0.62
CA ASN A 10 -9.77 -2.83 -0.36
C ASN A 10 -8.30 -2.61 0.03
N TYR A 11 -7.99 -2.31 1.30
CA TYR A 11 -6.62 -1.94 1.68
C TYR A 11 -5.70 -3.12 1.98
N ILE A 12 -6.19 -4.24 2.52
CA ILE A 12 -5.37 -5.45 2.65
C ILE A 12 -5.10 -6.05 1.27
N THR A 13 -6.13 -6.13 0.42
CA THR A 13 -5.93 -6.61 -0.96
C THR A 13 -4.94 -5.73 -1.71
N LEU A 14 -5.05 -4.40 -1.60
CA LEU A 14 -4.11 -3.47 -2.22
C LEU A 14 -2.68 -3.63 -1.67
N SER A 15 -2.52 -3.80 -0.36
CA SER A 15 -1.20 -4.02 0.25
C SER A 15 -0.58 -5.35 -0.18
N VAL A 16 -1.36 -6.44 -0.17
CA VAL A 16 -0.88 -7.77 -0.58
C VAL A 16 -0.54 -7.79 -2.06
N ALA A 17 -1.37 -7.19 -2.91
CA ALA A 17 -1.10 -7.04 -4.34
C ALA A 17 0.15 -6.19 -4.60
N GLY A 18 0.33 -5.09 -3.86
CA GLY A 18 1.52 -4.25 -3.93
C GLY A 18 2.80 -4.99 -3.56
N ILE A 19 2.80 -5.72 -2.44
CA ILE A 19 3.94 -6.53 -2.00
C ILE A 19 4.26 -7.63 -3.01
N ALA A 20 3.24 -8.36 -3.50
CA ALA A 20 3.42 -9.40 -4.50
C ALA A 20 4.02 -8.84 -5.80
N PHE A 21 3.53 -7.69 -6.26
CA PHE A 21 4.04 -7.01 -7.44
C PHE A 21 5.51 -6.59 -7.29
N VAL A 22 5.88 -6.02 -6.15
CA VAL A 22 7.27 -5.65 -5.82
C VAL A 22 8.17 -6.90 -5.83
N LEU A 23 7.76 -8.00 -5.20
CA LEU A 23 8.52 -9.25 -5.17
C LEU A 23 8.72 -9.84 -6.58
N ILE A 24 7.66 -9.85 -7.40
CA ILE A 24 7.73 -10.35 -8.79
C ILE A 24 8.69 -9.48 -9.61
N LEU A 25 8.64 -8.16 -9.46
CA LEU A 25 9.56 -7.22 -10.13
C LEU A 25 11.02 -7.48 -9.74
N VAL A 26 11.31 -7.65 -8.46
CA VAL A 26 12.67 -7.97 -7.97
C VAL A 26 13.17 -9.27 -8.59
N VAL A 27 12.34 -10.33 -8.57
CA VAL A 27 12.70 -11.64 -9.15
C VAL A 27 12.92 -11.52 -10.66
N LEU A 28 12.07 -10.78 -11.39
CA LEU A 28 12.21 -10.57 -12.83
C LEU A 28 13.51 -9.82 -13.18
N ILE A 29 13.84 -8.78 -12.43
CA ILE A 29 15.08 -8.01 -12.60
C ILE A 29 16.31 -8.87 -12.29
N TRP A 30 16.23 -9.72 -11.27
CA TRP A 30 17.30 -10.65 -10.90
C TRP A 30 17.52 -11.72 -11.98
N LYS A 31 16.44 -12.33 -12.48
CA LYS A 31 16.52 -13.45 -13.43
C LYS A 31 16.86 -12.99 -14.85
N ARG A 32 16.53 -11.75 -15.24
CA ARG A 32 16.93 -11.20 -16.55
C ARG A 32 18.40 -10.74 -16.54
N LYS A 33 19.28 -11.59 -17.09
CA LYS A 33 20.67 -11.23 -17.43
C LYS A 33 20.81 -10.31 -18.65
N THR A 34 19.75 -10.17 -19.45
CA THR A 34 19.73 -9.46 -20.74
C THR A 34 19.35 -7.98 -20.65
N LEU A 35 18.96 -7.47 -19.47
CA LEU A 35 18.61 -6.06 -19.32
C LEU A 35 19.89 -5.21 -19.36
N SER A 36 19.89 -4.18 -20.21
CA SER A 36 20.95 -3.17 -20.21
C SER A 36 21.05 -2.54 -18.83
N GLY A 37 22.27 -2.20 -18.38
CA GLY A 37 22.50 -1.61 -17.06
C GLY A 37 21.64 -0.36 -16.80
N LYS A 38 21.34 0.41 -17.85
CA LYS A 38 20.46 1.59 -17.81
C LYS A 38 19.00 1.21 -17.53
N ASP A 39 18.47 0.18 -18.19
CA ASP A 39 17.10 -0.30 -18.00
C ASP A 39 16.93 -0.91 -16.60
N LYS A 40 17.96 -1.61 -16.11
CA LYS A 40 18.02 -2.11 -14.74
C LYS A 40 17.97 -0.98 -13.73
N ALA A 41 18.73 0.10 -13.94
CA ALA A 41 18.72 1.27 -13.06
C ALA A 41 17.35 1.95 -13.06
N LEU A 42 16.73 2.15 -14.23
CA LEU A 42 15.38 2.71 -14.34
C LEU A 42 14.34 1.86 -13.61
N LEU A 43 14.39 0.53 -13.76
CA LEU A 43 13.48 -0.37 -13.06
C LEU A 43 13.68 -0.33 -11.54
N ILE A 44 14.92 -0.21 -11.06
CA ILE A 44 15.22 -0.05 -9.63
C ILE A 44 14.68 1.27 -9.09
N ILE A 45 14.86 2.37 -9.83
CA ILE A 45 14.32 3.68 -9.45
C ILE A 45 12.79 3.64 -9.40
N LEU A 46 12.16 3.06 -10.43
CA LEU A 46 10.71 2.89 -10.47
C LEU A 46 10.21 2.05 -9.28
N LEU A 47 10.92 0.96 -8.96
CA LEU A 47 10.62 0.11 -7.83
C LEU A 47 10.74 0.86 -6.49
N ALA A 48 11.76 1.71 -6.34
CA ALA A 48 11.94 2.53 -5.14
C ALA A 48 10.79 3.54 -4.96
N ILE A 49 10.42 4.25 -6.03
CA ILE A 49 9.27 5.18 -6.00
C ILE A 49 7.99 4.43 -5.62
N LEU A 50 7.78 3.26 -6.20
CA LEU A 50 6.61 2.44 -5.93
C LEU A 50 6.58 1.96 -4.47
N ALA A 51 7.71 1.50 -3.94
CA ALA A 51 7.83 1.07 -2.55
C ALA A 51 7.56 2.22 -1.57
N ILE A 52 8.09 3.42 -1.84
CA ILE A 52 7.82 4.63 -1.04
C ILE A 52 6.33 4.97 -1.08
N TYR A 53 5.71 4.95 -2.26
CA TYR A 53 4.28 5.22 -2.42
C TYR A 53 3.42 4.23 -1.63
N PHE A 54 3.68 2.93 -1.77
CA PHE A 54 2.96 1.90 -1.02
C PHE A 54 3.17 2.05 0.49
N GLY A 55 4.41 2.29 0.95
CA GLY A 55 4.70 2.53 2.36
C GLY A 55 3.96 3.75 2.92
N PHE A 56 3.93 4.84 2.17
CA PHE A 56 3.18 6.05 2.52
C PHE A 56 1.68 5.77 2.66
N ILE A 57 1.07 5.13 1.66
CA ILE A 57 -0.35 4.75 1.72
C ILE A 57 -0.62 3.86 2.92
N LEU A 58 0.26 2.89 3.22
CA LEU A 58 0.11 1.98 4.35
C LEU A 58 0.15 2.73 5.70
N ILE A 59 1.10 3.64 5.89
CA ILE A 59 1.20 4.48 7.10
C ILE A 59 -0.04 5.36 7.26
N VAL A 60 -0.41 6.13 6.23
CA VAL A 60 -1.61 6.98 6.23
C VAL A 60 -2.86 6.17 6.53
N THR A 61 -2.94 4.95 6.03
CA THR A 61 -4.08 4.05 6.26
C THR A 61 -4.16 3.60 7.72
N ILE A 62 -3.04 3.15 8.31
CA ILE A 62 -3.01 2.74 9.72
C ILE A 62 -3.38 3.93 10.62
N THR A 63 -2.81 5.11 10.37
CA THR A 63 -3.04 6.29 11.20
C THR A 63 -4.44 6.88 11.03
N SER A 64 -5.03 6.82 9.83
CA SER A 64 -6.39 7.34 9.58
C SER A 64 -7.48 6.39 10.04
N GLY A 65 -7.26 5.07 9.97
CA GLY A 65 -8.17 4.06 10.50
C GLY A 65 -8.35 4.13 12.01
N SER A 66 -7.35 4.66 12.75
CA SER A 66 -7.41 4.86 14.20
C SER A 66 -8.17 6.12 14.65
N VAL A 67 -8.51 7.04 13.73
CA VAL A 67 -9.22 8.30 14.05
C VAL A 67 -10.70 8.15 13.70
N HIS A 68 -11.40 7.23 14.37
CA HIS A 68 -12.85 7.32 14.44
C HIS A 68 -13.19 8.19 15.66
N PRO A 69 -13.90 9.33 15.51
CA PRO A 69 -14.37 10.05 16.67
C PRO A 69 -15.33 9.13 17.43
N ALA A 70 -14.91 8.66 18.61
CA ALA A 70 -15.74 7.84 19.51
C ALA A 70 -16.94 8.64 20.11
N GLY A 71 -17.28 9.78 19.53
CA GLY A 71 -18.41 10.62 19.93
C GLY A 71 -19.61 10.30 19.07
N GLY A 72 -20.38 9.28 19.47
CA GLY A 72 -21.79 9.23 19.07
C GLY A 72 -22.50 10.52 19.51
N PRO A 73 -23.61 10.91 18.87
CA PRO A 73 -24.32 12.13 19.24
C PRO A 73 -24.65 12.08 20.73
N THR A 74 -24.13 13.04 21.49
CA THR A 74 -24.53 13.22 22.88
C THR A 74 -26.04 13.45 22.90
N PRO A 75 -26.82 12.67 23.65
CA PRO A 75 -28.25 12.92 23.77
C PRO A 75 -28.45 14.34 24.30
N ILE A 76 -28.96 15.21 23.45
CA ILE A 76 -29.60 16.44 23.92
C ILE A 76 -30.78 15.96 24.77
N ARG A 77 -30.67 16.24 26.08
CA ARG A 77 -31.60 15.86 27.15
C ARG A 77 -33.06 16.21 26.80
N PRO A 78 -34.03 15.53 27.45
CA PRO A 78 -35.36 15.20 26.90
C PRO A 78 -36.21 16.40 26.50
#